data_AF-A0A6B3LSW4-F1
#
_entry.id   AF-A0A6B3LSW4-F1
#
_cell.length_a   1.000
_cell.length_b   1.000
_cell.length_c   1.000
_cell.angle_alpha   90.00
_cell.angle_beta   90.00
_cell.angle_gamma   90.00
#
_symmetry.space_group_name_H-M   'P 1'
#
loop_
_entity.id
_entity.type
_entity.pdbx_description
1 polymer ?
#
loop_
_entity_poly.entity_id
_entity_poly.type
_entity_poly.pdbx_seq_one_letter_code
_entity_poly.pdbx_strand_id
1 'polypeptide(L)'
;MRDDFDYDDDLSYNDFDEEEEDDDFGMTFEEDLYLMIREKLRDTVQEFKAQHPMLKKLENAISNFKVNAKNTDDSKFYPLAAKLLSEHIKPLTEESEEIEEIYNNMQTDIARFKNQRAHGHEGEFYLS
;
A
#
# COMPACT_ATOMS: atom_id res chain seq x y z
N MET A 1 28.25 58.43 34.71
CA MET A 1 26.86 58.78 34.32
C MET A 1 26.77 58.62 32.82
N ARG A 2 25.83 57.79 32.34
CA ARG A 2 25.44 57.50 30.93
C ARG A 2 26.51 56.75 30.11
N ASP A 3 26.30 55.47 29.82
CA ASP A 3 25.45 54.90 28.75
C ASP A 3 25.88 55.41 27.37
N ASP A 4 26.44 54.50 26.56
CA ASP A 4 26.00 54.21 25.19
C ASP A 4 26.74 52.96 24.70
N PHE A 5 26.02 51.84 24.76
CA PHE A 5 26.39 50.53 24.22
C PHE A 5 25.90 50.54 22.76
N ASP A 6 26.76 50.95 21.84
CA ASP A 6 26.45 50.90 20.41
C ASP A 6 26.54 49.44 19.92
N TYR A 7 25.44 48.71 20.07
CA TYR A 7 25.16 47.50 19.32
C TYR A 7 24.77 47.95 17.91
N ASP A 8 25.77 48.09 17.04
CA ASP A 8 25.51 48.38 15.64
C ASP A 8 25.04 47.09 14.95
N ASP A 9 23.96 47.29 14.21
CA ASP A 9 23.05 46.38 13.56
C ASP A 9 23.76 45.61 12.43
N ASP A 10 23.97 44.30 12.60
CA ASP A 10 24.21 43.39 11.47
C ASP A 10 23.25 42.20 11.54
N LEU A 11 21.97 42.52 11.81
CA LEU A 11 20.86 41.63 11.53
C LEU A 11 20.52 41.68 10.04
N SER A 12 21.43 41.17 9.20
CA SER A 12 21.03 40.68 7.88
C SER A 12 20.23 39.38 8.08
N TYR A 13 18.94 39.58 8.31
CA TYR A 13 17.88 38.60 8.15
C TYR A 13 18.00 37.88 6.79
N ASN A 14 17.65 36.59 6.81
CA ASN A 14 17.54 35.64 5.69
C ASN A 14 18.73 34.70 5.51
N ASP A 15 18.77 33.67 6.36
CA ASP A 15 18.88 32.30 5.86
C ASP A 15 17.97 31.41 6.73
N PHE A 16 16.66 31.72 6.69
CA PHE A 16 15.65 30.69 6.78
C PHE A 16 15.57 30.10 5.37
N ASP A 17 15.57 28.76 5.28
CA ASP A 17 15.46 27.93 4.08
C ASP A 17 16.78 27.33 3.56
N GLU A 18 17.57 26.71 4.44
CA GLU A 18 17.78 25.28 4.19
C GLU A 18 16.61 24.60 4.91
N GLU A 19 15.48 24.53 4.19
CA GLU A 19 14.55 23.43 4.35
C GLU A 19 15.46 22.20 4.39
N GLU A 20 15.65 21.64 5.59
CA GLU A 20 15.61 20.20 5.70
C GLU A 20 14.31 19.84 4.98
N GLU A 21 14.42 19.63 3.66
CA GLU A 21 13.51 18.77 2.92
C GLU A 21 13.61 17.47 3.71
N ASP A 22 12.78 17.38 4.76
CA ASP A 22 12.12 16.17 5.16
C ASP A 22 11.65 15.57 3.84
N ASP A 23 12.53 14.80 3.22
CA ASP A 23 12.22 13.72 2.30
C ASP A 23 11.42 12.69 3.12
N ASP A 24 10.31 13.13 3.69
CA ASP A 24 9.05 12.43 3.79
C ASP A 24 8.60 12.20 2.34
N PHE A 25 9.44 11.48 1.58
CA PHE A 25 9.07 10.76 0.36
C PHE A 25 8.16 9.62 0.83
N GLY A 26 7.06 10.03 1.45
CA GLY A 26 6.00 9.23 1.96
C GLY A 26 5.48 8.47 0.77
N MET A 27 5.65 7.16 0.86
CA MET A 27 5.02 6.13 0.07
C MET A 27 3.80 6.67 -0.71
N THR A 28 3.82 6.56 -2.04
CA THR A 28 2.70 7.05 -2.85
C THR A 28 1.39 6.39 -2.41
N PHE A 29 0.24 7.05 -2.62
CA PHE A 29 -1.06 6.43 -2.32
C PHE A 29 -1.19 5.05 -2.96
N GLU A 30 -0.71 4.90 -4.19
CA GLU A 30 -0.77 3.65 -4.91
C GLU A 30 0.13 2.58 -4.27
N GLU A 31 1.32 2.96 -3.79
CA GLU A 31 2.22 2.07 -3.07
C GLU A 31 1.61 1.61 -1.74
N ASP A 32 1.15 2.55 -0.93
CA ASP A 32 0.51 2.28 0.37
C ASP A 32 -0.70 1.35 0.21
N LEU A 33 -1.58 1.66 -0.74
CA LEU A 33 -2.74 0.83 -1.05
C LEU A 33 -2.32 -0.59 -1.49
N TYR A 34 -1.28 -0.72 -2.31
CA TYR A 34 -0.81 -2.04 -2.75
C TYR A 34 -0.21 -2.86 -1.61
N LEU A 35 0.60 -2.24 -0.75
CA LEU A 35 1.18 -2.91 0.41
C LEU A 35 0.09 -3.33 1.38
N MET A 36 -0.88 -2.45 1.68
CA MET A 36 -2.05 -2.77 2.50
C MET A 36 -2.80 -4.00 1.95
N ILE A 37 -3.08 -4.03 0.63
CA ILE A 37 -3.75 -5.19 0.00
C ILE A 37 -2.92 -6.47 0.20
N ARG A 38 -1.60 -6.42 0.01
CA ARG A 38 -0.73 -7.60 0.18
C ARG A 38 -0.69 -8.08 1.62
N GLU A 39 -0.59 -7.16 2.57
CA GLU A 39 -0.56 -7.47 4.00
C GLU A 39 -1.88 -8.08 4.44
N LYS A 40 -3.00 -7.40 4.15
CA LYS A 40 -4.34 -7.89 4.46
C LYS A 40 -4.61 -9.27 3.86
N LEU A 41 -4.20 -9.50 2.61
CA LEU A 41 -4.31 -10.80 1.97
C LEU A 41 -3.46 -11.88 2.67
N ARG A 42 -2.22 -11.55 2.99
CA ARG A 42 -1.32 -12.47 3.71
C ARG A 42 -1.89 -12.82 5.08
N ASP A 43 -2.35 -11.83 5.83
CA ASP A 43 -2.84 -12.00 7.20
C ASP A 43 -4.14 -12.81 7.20
N THR A 44 -5.05 -12.54 6.26
CA THR A 44 -6.25 -13.37 6.03
C THR A 44 -5.88 -14.83 5.80
N VAL A 45 -4.90 -15.09 4.94
CA VAL A 45 -4.46 -16.47 4.67
C VAL A 45 -3.83 -17.10 5.91
N GLN A 46 -2.99 -16.38 6.66
CA GLN A 46 -2.35 -16.93 7.86
C GLN A 46 -3.38 -17.27 8.95
N GLU A 47 -4.36 -16.40 9.16
CA GLU A 47 -5.40 -16.58 10.18
C GLU A 47 -6.28 -17.79 9.87
N PHE A 48 -6.74 -17.91 8.62
CA PHE A 48 -7.80 -18.87 8.27
C PHE A 48 -7.30 -20.19 7.67
N LYS A 49 -6.03 -20.33 7.25
CA LYS A 49 -5.52 -21.55 6.60
C LYS A 49 -5.58 -22.83 7.45
N ALA A 50 -5.68 -22.69 8.76
CA ALA A 50 -5.90 -23.83 9.67
C ALA A 50 -7.32 -24.41 9.52
N GLN A 51 -8.30 -23.56 9.24
CA GLN A 51 -9.71 -23.89 9.10
C GLN A 51 -10.05 -24.28 7.65
N HIS A 52 -9.43 -23.61 6.68
CA HIS A 52 -9.67 -23.82 5.24
C HIS A 52 -8.36 -24.27 4.55
N PRO A 53 -8.13 -25.59 4.39
CA PRO A 53 -6.88 -26.12 3.81
C PRO A 53 -6.58 -25.61 2.39
N MET A 54 -7.60 -25.21 1.63
CA MET A 54 -7.44 -24.64 0.28
C MET A 54 -6.68 -23.31 0.29
N LEU A 55 -6.70 -22.57 1.41
CA LEU A 55 -5.92 -21.34 1.54
C LEU A 55 -4.40 -21.58 1.50
N LYS A 56 -3.92 -22.81 1.71
CA LYS A 56 -2.50 -23.15 1.47
C LYS A 56 -2.13 -23.06 -0.01
N LYS A 57 -3.06 -23.36 -0.93
CA LYS A 57 -2.83 -23.16 -2.37
C LYS A 57 -2.75 -21.67 -2.69
N LEU A 58 -3.63 -20.86 -2.08
CA LEU A 58 -3.60 -19.41 -2.19
C LEU A 58 -2.29 -18.83 -1.64
N GLU A 59 -1.84 -19.28 -0.46
CA GLU A 59 -0.55 -18.91 0.15
C GLU A 59 0.62 -19.13 -0.82
N ASN A 60 0.65 -20.30 -1.46
CA ASN A 60 1.68 -20.64 -2.44
C ASN A 60 1.60 -19.76 -3.69
N ALA A 61 0.39 -19.46 -4.20
CA ALA A 61 0.21 -18.56 -5.34
C ALA A 61 0.71 -17.15 -5.02
N ILE A 62 0.34 -16.60 -3.87
CA ILE A 62 0.79 -15.26 -3.42
C ILE A 62 2.31 -15.21 -3.24
N SER A 63 2.91 -16.27 -2.68
CA SER A 63 4.37 -16.33 -2.45
C SER A 63 5.17 -16.44 -3.73
N ASN A 64 4.62 -17.11 -4.75
CA ASN A 64 5.25 -17.27 -6.06
C ASN A 64 4.99 -16.10 -7.01
N PHE A 65 4.03 -15.24 -6.68
CA PHE A 65 3.72 -14.06 -7.48
C PHE A 65 4.86 -13.06 -7.45
N LYS A 66 5.44 -12.79 -8.63
CA LYS A 66 6.50 -11.80 -8.84
C LYS A 66 6.16 -10.96 -10.06
N VAL A 67 6.16 -9.64 -9.89
CA VAL A 67 6.00 -8.68 -10.99
C VAL A 67 7.35 -8.03 -11.25
N ASN A 68 7.73 -7.96 -12.52
CA ASN A 68 8.98 -7.35 -12.92
C ASN A 68 8.75 -5.87 -13.21
N ALA A 69 9.27 -4.98 -12.36
CA ALA A 69 9.03 -3.53 -12.40
C ALA A 69 9.85 -2.77 -13.44
N LYS A 70 10.44 -3.44 -14.44
CA LYS A 70 11.41 -2.78 -15.33
C LYS A 70 10.78 -1.60 -16.07
N ASN A 71 11.32 -0.40 -15.81
CA ASN A 71 10.98 0.87 -16.47
C ASN A 71 9.52 1.33 -16.32
N THR A 72 8.85 0.99 -15.22
CA THR A 72 7.49 1.48 -14.93
C THR A 72 7.54 2.45 -13.76
N ASP A 73 6.89 3.60 -13.92
CA ASP A 73 6.65 4.57 -12.85
C ASP A 73 5.79 3.94 -11.75
N ASP A 74 6.12 4.22 -10.48
CA ASP A 74 5.47 3.66 -9.30
C ASP A 74 3.94 3.85 -9.31
N SER A 75 3.47 5.03 -9.73
CA SER A 75 2.03 5.36 -9.85
C SER A 75 1.26 4.42 -10.79
N LYS A 76 1.96 3.78 -11.73
CA LYS A 76 1.40 2.82 -12.68
C LYS A 76 1.75 1.38 -12.33
N PHE A 77 2.89 1.19 -11.67
CA PHE A 77 3.37 -0.13 -11.27
C PHE A 77 2.43 -0.77 -10.26
N TYR A 78 2.07 -0.06 -9.18
CA TYR A 78 1.26 -0.65 -8.10
C TYR A 78 -0.16 -1.05 -8.52
N PRO A 79 -0.93 -0.22 -9.27
CA PRO A 79 -2.21 -0.66 -9.81
C PRO A 79 -2.09 -1.87 -10.76
N LEU A 80 -1.02 -1.91 -11.56
CA LEU A 80 -0.75 -3.03 -12.47
C LEU A 80 -0.41 -4.30 -11.68
N ALA A 81 0.43 -4.19 -10.65
CA ALA A 81 0.82 -5.31 -9.80
C ALA A 81 -0.38 -5.88 -9.05
N ALA A 82 -1.27 -5.03 -8.53
CA ALA A 82 -2.51 -5.43 -7.87
C ALA A 82 -3.45 -6.18 -8.85
N LYS A 83 -3.58 -5.67 -10.08
CA LYS A 83 -4.37 -6.32 -11.13
C LYS A 83 -3.78 -7.68 -11.53
N LEU A 84 -2.47 -7.77 -11.71
CA LEU A 84 -1.81 -9.04 -12.04
C LEU A 84 -1.93 -10.05 -10.90
N LEU A 85 -1.91 -9.59 -9.64
CA LEU A 85 -2.14 -10.43 -8.47
C LEU A 85 -3.57 -10.98 -8.48
N SER A 86 -4.57 -10.15 -8.76
CA SER A 86 -5.96 -10.62 -8.84
C SER A 86 -6.16 -11.62 -9.98
N GLU A 87 -5.58 -11.38 -11.15
CA GLU A 87 -5.61 -12.32 -12.27
C GLU A 87 -4.92 -13.65 -11.92
N HIS A 88 -3.84 -13.62 -11.13
CA HIS A 88 -3.15 -14.82 -10.67
C HIS A 88 -3.98 -15.65 -9.69
N ILE A 89 -4.77 -15.00 -8.83
CA ILE A 89 -5.61 -15.65 -7.82
C ILE A 89 -6.94 -16.13 -8.40
N LYS A 90 -7.47 -15.45 -9.41
CA LYS A 90 -8.81 -15.70 -9.98
C LYS A 90 -9.11 -17.17 -10.30
N PRO A 91 -8.21 -17.99 -10.88
CA PRO A 91 -8.52 -19.39 -11.16
C PRO A 91 -8.80 -20.22 -9.89
N LEU A 92 -8.27 -19.81 -8.73
CA LEU A 92 -8.45 -20.51 -7.47
C LEU A 92 -9.83 -20.27 -6.85
N THR A 93 -10.59 -19.26 -7.31
CA THR A 93 -11.95 -18.99 -6.81
C THR A 93 -12.92 -20.10 -7.19
N GLU A 94 -12.66 -20.82 -8.28
CA GLU A 94 -13.47 -21.99 -8.69
C GLU A 94 -13.30 -23.18 -7.74
N GLU A 95 -12.23 -23.20 -6.93
CA GLU A 95 -11.90 -24.32 -6.05
C GLU A 95 -12.43 -24.16 -4.62
N SER A 96 -12.80 -22.94 -4.20
CA SER A 96 -13.19 -22.62 -2.82
C SER A 96 -14.00 -21.33 -2.74
N GLU A 97 -15.16 -21.40 -2.08
CA GLU A 97 -16.02 -20.24 -1.81
C GLU A 97 -15.30 -19.19 -0.96
N GLU A 98 -14.42 -19.61 -0.05
CA GLU A 98 -13.62 -18.70 0.77
C GLU A 98 -12.59 -17.93 -0.06
N ILE A 99 -11.98 -18.59 -1.06
CA ILE A 99 -11.08 -17.89 -2.00
C ILE A 99 -11.88 -16.93 -2.90
N GLU A 100 -13.09 -17.30 -3.30
CA GLU A 100 -13.99 -16.41 -4.03
C GLU A 100 -14.36 -15.17 -3.21
N GLU A 101 -14.70 -15.33 -1.93
CA GLU A 101 -14.98 -14.23 -1.01
C GLU A 101 -13.76 -13.32 -0.85
N ILE A 102 -12.57 -13.90 -0.58
CA ILE A 102 -11.32 -13.15 -0.48
C ILE A 102 -11.06 -12.35 -1.76
N TYR A 103 -11.23 -12.98 -2.93
CA TYR A 103 -11.04 -12.34 -4.21
C TYR A 103 -12.00 -11.15 -4.39
N ASN A 104 -13.29 -11.34 -4.10
CA ASN A 104 -14.32 -10.32 -4.24
C ASN A 104 -14.06 -9.13 -3.31
N ASN A 105 -13.70 -9.40 -2.05
CA ASN A 105 -13.36 -8.37 -1.07
C ASN A 105 -12.09 -7.62 -1.47
N MET A 106 -11.04 -8.32 -1.94
CA MET A 106 -9.83 -7.70 -2.47
C MET A 106 -10.11 -6.82 -3.71
N GLN A 107 -11.06 -7.17 -4.58
CA GLN A 107 -11.43 -6.33 -5.73
C GLN A 107 -11.94 -4.95 -5.30
N THR A 108 -12.58 -4.84 -4.13
CA THR A 108 -13.08 -3.55 -3.64
C THR A 108 -11.93 -2.60 -3.31
N ASP A 109 -10.84 -3.09 -2.72
CA ASP A 109 -9.64 -2.29 -2.48
C ASP A 109 -8.91 -1.96 -3.79
N ILE A 110 -8.81 -2.90 -4.72
CA ILE A 110 -8.20 -2.67 -6.04
C ILE A 110 -8.97 -1.58 -6.82
N ALA A 111 -10.28 -1.46 -6.64
CA ALA A 111 -11.06 -0.40 -7.28
C ALA A 111 -10.63 1.01 -6.85
N ARG A 112 -10.04 1.16 -5.65
CA ARG A 112 -9.59 2.46 -5.11
C ARG A 112 -8.43 3.07 -5.89
N PHE A 113 -7.65 2.26 -6.61
CA PHE A 113 -6.64 2.78 -7.57
C PHE A 113 -7.26 3.67 -8.65
N LYS A 114 -8.54 3.50 -8.98
CA LYS A 114 -9.24 4.33 -9.97
C LYS A 114 -10.00 5.50 -9.34
N ASN A 115 -10.33 5.39 -8.06
CA ASN A 115 -11.10 6.38 -7.33
C ASN A 115 -10.66 6.36 -5.86
N GLN A 116 -9.77 7.29 -5.49
CA GLN A 116 -9.23 7.40 -4.13
C GLN A 116 -10.29 7.68 -3.07
N ARG A 117 -11.48 8.18 -3.47
CA ARG A 117 -12.62 8.42 -2.57
C ARG A 117 -13.51 7.19 -2.39
N ALA A 118 -13.25 6.09 -3.10
CA ALA A 118 -14.01 4.86 -2.92
C ALA A 118 -13.69 4.24 -1.56
N HIS A 119 -14.73 3.72 -0.90
CA HIS A 119 -14.56 2.90 0.30
C HIS A 119 -13.97 1.54 -0.11
N GLY A 120 -12.93 1.11 0.61
CA GLY A 120 -12.33 -0.20 0.46
C GLY A 120 -13.09 -1.29 1.19
N HIS A 121 -12.50 -2.48 1.27
CA HIS A 121 -13.08 -3.53 2.11
C HIS A 121 -12.88 -3.17 3.58
N GLU A 122 -13.97 -3.05 4.32
CA GLU A 122 -13.94 -2.82 5.75
C GLU A 122 -13.47 -4.08 6.50
N GLY A 123 -12.73 -3.91 7.60
CA GLY A 123 -12.23 -5.01 8.43
C GLY A 123 -10.74 -5.31 8.26
N GLU A 124 -10.20 -6.13 9.17
CA GLU A 124 -8.77 -6.51 9.20
C GLU A 124 -8.43 -7.62 8.22
N PHE A 125 -9.42 -8.45 7.84
CA PHE A 125 -9.25 -9.60 6.95
C PHE A 125 -10.20 -9.51 5.75
N TYR A 126 -9.92 -10.30 4.72
CA TYR A 126 -10.79 -10.46 3.55
C TYR A 126 -11.79 -11.61 3.67
N LEU A 127 -11.75 -12.33 4.80
CA LEU A 127 -12.65 -13.43 5.13
C LEU A 127 -13.20 -13.18 6.53
N SER A 128 -14.52 -13.38 6.71
CA SER A 128 -15.24 -13.12 7.96
C SER A 128 -16.02 -14.32 8.48
#